data_AF-Q9K8W4-F1
#
_entry.id   AF-Q9K8W4-F1
#
_cell.length_a   1.000
_cell.length_b   1.000
_cell.length_c   1.000
_cell.angle_alpha   90.00
_cell.angle_beta   90.00
_cell.angle_gamma   90.00
#
_symmetry.space_group_name_H-M   'P 1'
#
loop_
_entity.id
_entity.type
_entity.pdbx_description
1 polymer ?
#
loop_
_entity_poly.entity_id
_entity_poly.type
_entity_poly.pdbx_seq_one_letter_code
_entity_poly.pdbx_strand_id
1 'polypeptide(L)' 'MYEHQNVNEVTFQVEPNRNMQFMQIAMKHLPEGKAFLDEKGIELSMEEMQPMLQLLMNVMNEAYELGWEDAQQSQNDG' A
#
# COMPACT_ATOMS: atom_id res chain seq x y z
N MET A 1 -18.19 -15.86 -35.65
CA MET A 1 -18.17 -14.43 -35.33
C MET A 1 -18.45 -14.32 -33.84
N TYR A 2 -17.40 -14.23 -33.01
CA TYR A 2 -17.56 -14.00 -31.58
C TYR A 2 -17.31 -12.51 -31.32
N GLU A 3 -18.26 -11.86 -30.67
CA GLU A 3 -18.24 -10.44 -30.37
C GLU A 3 -17.02 -10.07 -29.54
N HIS A 4 -16.34 -8.99 -29.95
CA HIS A 4 -15.24 -8.39 -29.22
C HIS A 4 -15.73 -7.94 -27.84
N GLN A 5 -15.32 -8.65 -26.79
CA GLN A 5 -15.46 -8.14 -25.43
C GLN A 5 -14.50 -6.95 -25.27
N ASN A 6 -15.08 -5.84 -24.84
CA ASN A 6 -14.41 -4.56 -24.64
C ASN A 6 -13.45 -4.68 -23.45
N VAL A 7 -12.16 -4.80 -23.75
CA VAL A 7 -11.07 -4.97 -22.76
C VAL A 7 -10.71 -3.59 -22.20
N ASN A 8 -11.60 -2.92 -21.47
CA ASN A 8 -11.32 -1.59 -20.90
C ASN A 8 -12.09 -1.28 -19.60
N GLU A 9 -12.21 -2.26 -18.72
CA GLU A 9 -12.46 -1.99 -17.29
C GLU A 9 -11.54 -2.88 -16.47
N VAL A 10 -10.24 -2.56 -16.48
CA VAL A 10 -9.34 -3.01 -15.41
C VAL A 10 -9.64 -2.11 -14.22
N THR A 11 -10.58 -2.53 -13.38
CA THR A 11 -10.62 -2.01 -12.02
C THR A 11 -9.30 -2.35 -11.37
N PHE A 12 -8.42 -1.36 -11.19
CA PHE A 12 -7.18 -1.48 -10.44
C PHE A 12 -7.54 -1.66 -8.96
N GLN A 13 -7.97 -2.87 -8.63
CA GLN A 13 -7.91 -3.34 -7.26
C GLN A 13 -6.46 -3.76 -7.04
N VAL A 14 -5.73 -3.04 -6.18
CA VAL A 14 -4.43 -3.47 -5.68
C VAL A 14 -4.54 -4.95 -5.35
N GLU A 15 -3.82 -5.79 -6.10
CA GLU A 15 -3.99 -7.25 -5.99
C GLU A 15 -3.84 -7.64 -4.52
N PRO A 16 -4.76 -8.44 -3.95
CA PRO A 16 -4.74 -8.83 -2.53
C PRO A 16 -3.37 -9.34 -2.07
N ASN A 17 -2.57 -9.89 -2.99
CA ASN A 17 -1.20 -10.33 -2.75
C ASN A 17 -0.25 -9.20 -2.32
N ARG A 18 -0.32 -8.01 -2.95
CA ARG A 18 0.56 -6.87 -2.62
C ARG A 18 0.23 -6.25 -1.28
N ASN A 19 -1.06 -6.07 -0.95
CA ASN A 19 -1.48 -5.60 0.37
C ASN A 19 -0.94 -6.50 1.50
N MET A 20 -0.95 -7.82 1.29
CA MET A 20 -0.37 -8.76 2.25
C MET A 20 1.16 -8.58 2.38
N GLN A 21 1.88 -8.35 1.28
CA GLN A 21 3.33 -8.10 1.34
C GLN A 21 3.66 -6.79 2.07
N PHE A 22 2.92 -5.71 1.79
CA PHE A 22 3.07 -4.45 2.50
C PHE A 22 2.80 -4.59 4.00
N MET A 23 1.77 -5.34 4.37
CA MET A 23 1.49 -5.63 5.78
C MET A 23 2.62 -6.41 6.45
N GLN A 24 3.23 -7.38 5.76
CA GLN A 24 4.39 -8.12 6.28
C GLN A 24 5.59 -7.20 6.52
N ILE A 25 5.85 -6.27 5.59
CA ILE A 25 6.91 -5.26 5.74
C ILE A 25 6.60 -4.34 6.93
N ALA A 26 5.37 -3.81 7.01
CA ALA A 26 4.97 -2.94 8.11
C ALA A 26 5.11 -3.63 9.47
N MET A 27 4.66 -4.89 9.60
CA MET A 27 4.78 -5.67 10.84
C MET A 27 6.23 -5.93 11.25
N LYS A 28 7.16 -6.04 10.29
CA LYS A 28 8.59 -6.17 10.58
C LYS A 28 9.16 -4.91 11.25
N HIS A 29 8.69 -3.74 10.85
CA HIS A 29 9.16 -2.44 11.36
C HIS A 29 8.33 -1.89 12.52
N LEU A 30 7.13 -2.43 12.74
CA LEU A 30 6.23 -2.01 13.81
C LEU A 30 6.90 -1.96 15.21
N PRO A 31 7.73 -2.95 15.61
CA PRO A 31 8.37 -2.91 16.93
C PRO A 31 9.30 -1.70 17.13
N GLU A 32 9.99 -1.26 16.08
CA GLU A 32 10.89 -0.10 16.14
C GLU A 32 10.11 1.20 16.33
N GLY A 33 9.04 1.38 15.54
CA GLY A 33 8.13 2.52 15.70
C GLY A 33 7.45 2.54 17.07
N LYS A 34 7.02 1.36 17.56
CA LYS A 34 6.44 1.23 18.90
C LYS A 34 7.44 1.62 19.99
N ALA A 35 8.67 1.10 19.93
CA ALA A 35 9.71 1.44 20.91
C ALA A 35 9.99 2.95 20.97
N PHE A 36 10.06 3.62 19.81
CA PHE A 36 10.22 5.07 19.75
C PHE A 36 9.07 5.81 20.44
N LEU A 37 7.82 5.39 20.26
CA LEU A 37 6.65 6.00 20.90
C LEU A 37 6.64 5.74 22.40
N ASP A 38 6.95 4.51 22.82
CA ASP A 38 7.07 4.13 24.23
C ASP A 38 8.15 5.00 24.94
N GLU A 39 9.30 5.26 24.30
CA GLU A 39 10.36 6.14 24.83
C GLU A 39 9.90 7.60 25.02
N LYS A 40 8.89 8.04 24.27
CA LYS A 40 8.26 9.36 24.43
C LYS A 40 7.11 9.36 25.43
N GLY A 41 6.85 8.23 26.10
CA GLY A 41 5.76 8.07 27.05
C GLY A 41 4.40 7.90 26.38
N ILE A 42 4.37 7.55 25.08
CA ILE A 42 3.15 7.28 24.33
C ILE A 42 2.98 5.76 24.26
N GLU A 43 2.20 5.21 25.18
CA GLU A 43 1.84 3.79 25.15
C GLU A 43 0.67 3.59 24.19
N LEU A 44 0.89 2.84 23.10
CA LEU A 44 -0.17 2.44 22.18
C LEU A 44 -0.42 0.93 22.27
N SER A 45 -1.70 0.58 22.40
CA SER A 45 -2.21 -0.76 22.21
C SER A 45 -2.28 -1.12 20.72
N MET A 46 -2.41 -2.42 20.43
CA MET A 46 -2.61 -2.89 19.04
C MET A 46 -3.91 -2.37 18.42
N GLU A 47 -4.93 -2.09 19.22
CA GLU A 47 -6.21 -1.54 18.75
C GLU A 47 -6.05 -0.06 18.33
N GLU A 48 -5.33 0.73 19.13
CA GLU A 48 -5.02 2.13 18.82
C GLU A 48 -4.08 2.27 17.61
N MET A 49 -3.28 1.25 17.32
CA MET A 49 -2.42 1.23 16.13
C MET A 49 -3.15 0.84 14.84
N GLN A 50 -4.32 0.19 14.89
CA GLN A 50 -5.08 -0.18 13.69
C GLN A 50 -5.33 0.99 12.72
N PRO A 51 -5.85 2.16 13.15
CA PRO A 51 -6.07 3.28 12.23
C PRO A 51 -4.77 3.78 11.57
N MET A 52 -3.65 3.76 12.31
CA MET A 52 -2.34 4.12 11.77
C MET A 52 -1.85 3.11 10.72
N LEU A 53 -2.00 1.81 11.00
CA LEU A 53 -1.66 0.76 10.05
C LEU A 53 -2.52 0.83 8.79
N GLN A 54 -3.81 1.16 8.92
CA GLN A 54 -4.69 1.32 7.78
C GLN A 54 -4.31 2.54 6.94
N LEU A 55 -3.99 3.68 7.57
CA LEU A 55 -3.47 4.85 6.90
C LEU A 55 -2.16 4.55 6.15
N LEU A 56 -1.24 3.82 6.80
CA LEU A 56 0.01 3.39 6.19
C LEU A 56 -0.23 2.56 4.91
N MET A 57 -1.18 1.60 4.95
CA MET A 57 -1.53 0.82 3.75
C MET A 57 -2.06 1.69 2.61
N ASN A 58 -2.93 2.66 2.92
CA ASN A 58 -3.47 3.57 1.90
C ASN A 58 -2.35 4.38 1.24
N VAL A 59 -1.45 4.98 2.02
CA VAL A 59 -0.32 5.75 1.50
C VAL A 59 0.60 4.90 0.62
N MET A 60 0.87 3.65 1.01
CA MET A 60 1.69 2.75 0.18
C MET A 60 1.01 2.35 -1.13
N ASN A 61 -0.32 2.21 -1.13
CA ASN A 61 -1.08 1.93 -2.33
C ASN A 61 -1.04 3.12 -3.30
N GLU A 62 -1.27 4.34 -2.81
CA GLU A 62 -1.17 5.56 -3.62
C GLU A 62 0.25 5.74 -4.19
N ALA A 63 1.29 5.51 -3.37
CA ALA A 63 2.67 5.59 -3.83
C ALA A 63 3.03 4.52 -4.87
N TYR A 64 2.46 3.30 -4.75
CA TYR A 64 2.63 2.24 -5.74
C TYR A 64 1.99 2.62 -7.08
N GLU A 65 0.77 3.18 -7.05
CA GLU A 65 0.07 3.67 -8.24
C GLU A 65 0.86 4.79 -8.93
N LEU A 66 1.34 5.77 -8.17
CA LEU A 66 2.18 6.85 -8.69
C LEU A 66 3.43 6.33 -9.40
N GLY A 67 4.17 5.40 -8.77
CA GLY A 67 5.36 4.81 -9.37
C GLY A 67 5.08 4.01 -10.65
N TRP A 68 3.88 3.41 -10.75
CA TRP A 68 3.44 2.71 -11.95
C TRP A 68 3.05 3.66 -13.09
N GLU A 69 2.42 4.80 -12.77
CA GLU A 69 2.14 5.86 -13.74
C GLU A 69 3.42 6.47 -14.31
N ASP A 70 4.38 6.81 -13.44
CA ASP A 70 5.69 7.36 -13.83
C ASP A 70 6.44 6.41 -14.79
N ALA A 71 6.40 5.10 -14.51
CA ALA A 71 7.03 4.09 -15.34
C ALA A 71 6.40 3.98 -16.74
N GLN A 72 5.08 4.16 -16.86
CA GLN A 72 4.40 4.16 -18.16
C GLN A 72 4.61 5.46 -18.94
N GLN A 73 4.59 6.61 -18.27
CA GLN A 73 4.90 7.89 -18.91
C GLN A 73 6.32 7.87 -19.48
N SER A 74 7.28 7.32 -18.72
CA SER A 74 8.67 7.16 -19.16
C SER A 74 8.84 6.20 -20.36
N GLN A 75 7.87 5.30 -20.63
CA GLN A 75 7.91 4.38 -21.78
C GLN A 75 7.30 4.97 -23.05
N ASN A 76 6.45 6.00 -22.93
CA ASN A 76 5.81 6.64 -24.09
C ASN A 76 6.62 7.81 -24.67
N ASP A 77 7.65 8.26 -23.96
CA ASP A 77 8.55 9.35 -24.37
C ASP A 77 9.87 8.87 -25.00
N GLY A 78 10.05 7.56 -25.24
CA GLY A 78 11.22 6.94 -25.88
C GLY A 78 10.90 6.31 -27.24
#